data_AF-A0A8S1KTZ2-F1
#
_entry.id   AF-A0A8S1KTZ2-F1
#
_cell.length_a   1.000
_cell.length_b   1.000
_cell.length_c   1.000
_cell.angle_alpha   90.00
_cell.angle_beta   90.00
_cell.angle_gamma   90.00
#
_symmetry.space_group_name_H-M   'P 1'
#
loop_
_entity.id
_entity.type
_entity.pdbx_description
1 polymer ?
#
loop_
_entity_poly.entity_id
_entity_poly.type
_entity_poly.pdbx_seq_one_letter_code
_entity_poly.pdbx_strand_id
1 'polypeptide(L)'
;MSQEHELDDIAEQQLAEQTALSQIPSIPDQALPTRQYLEKAVIDQLHDALKALARERPKNPIEFFSYYLMTQHCNKKKEQQEQ
;
A
#
# COMPACT_ATOMS: atom_id res chain seq x y z
N MET A 1 3.65 -51.74 -6.21
CA MET A 1 3.70 -50.82 -7.37
C MET A 1 2.38 -50.06 -7.53
N SER A 2 1.71 -49.66 -6.43
CA SER A 2 0.38 -49.02 -6.49
C SER A 2 0.21 -47.84 -5.52
N GLN A 3 1.25 -47.49 -4.75
CA GLN A 3 1.18 -46.41 -3.75
C GLN A 3 1.95 -45.15 -4.17
N GLU A 4 2.58 -45.17 -5.34
CA GLU A 4 3.39 -44.06 -5.86
C GLU A 4 2.59 -43.11 -6.75
N HIS A 5 1.44 -43.52 -7.29
CA HIS A 5 0.59 -42.67 -8.14
C HIS A 5 -0.29 -41.71 -7.31
N GLU A 6 -0.75 -42.14 -6.13
CA GLU A 6 -1.65 -41.34 -5.27
C GLU A 6 -0.97 -40.11 -4.62
N LEU A 7 0.36 -40.06 -4.55
CA LEU A 7 1.08 -38.92 -3.94
C LEU A 7 1.28 -37.74 -4.91
N ASP A 8 1.35 -38.00 -6.21
CA ASP A 8 1.47 -36.96 -7.24
C ASP A 8 0.15 -36.17 -7.38
N ASP A 9 -0.99 -36.86 -7.40
CA ASP A 9 -2.33 -36.24 -7.47
C ASP A 9 -2.60 -35.27 -6.31
N ILE A 10 -2.23 -35.65 -5.08
CA ILE A 10 -2.46 -34.84 -3.87
C ILE A 10 -1.58 -33.58 -3.85
N ALA A 11 -0.35 -33.67 -4.37
CA ALA A 11 0.58 -32.55 -4.46
C ALA A 11 0.15 -31.55 -5.56
N GLU A 12 -0.29 -32.05 -6.71
CA GLU A 12 -0.84 -31.23 -7.80
C GLU A 12 -2.12 -30.49 -7.38
N GLN A 13 -3.01 -31.17 -6.63
CA GLN A 13 -4.21 -30.54 -6.06
C GLN A 13 -3.87 -29.38 -5.12
N GLN A 14 -2.92 -29.58 -4.20
CA GLN A 14 -2.48 -28.52 -3.29
C GLN A 14 -1.79 -27.35 -3.99
N LEU A 15 -1.05 -27.60 -5.07
CA LEU A 15 -0.43 -26.53 -5.87
C LEU A 15 -1.50 -25.73 -6.66
N ALA A 16 -2.50 -26.42 -7.21
CA ALA A 16 -3.62 -25.80 -7.89
C ALA A 16 -4.46 -24.92 -6.94
N GLU A 17 -4.75 -25.39 -5.73
CA GLU A 17 -5.48 -24.62 -4.71
C GLU A 17 -4.71 -23.38 -4.25
N GLN A 18 -3.39 -23.51 -4.00
CA GLN A 18 -2.54 -22.38 -3.62
C GLN A 18 -2.42 -21.32 -4.74
N THR A 19 -2.38 -21.78 -5.99
CA THR A 19 -2.34 -20.88 -7.15
C THR A 19 -3.68 -20.18 -7.32
N ALA A 20 -4.81 -20.86 -7.11
CA ALA A 20 -6.14 -20.26 -7.19
C ALA A 20 -6.40 -19.19 -6.10
N LEU A 21 -5.94 -19.42 -4.87
CA LEU A 21 -6.03 -18.44 -3.78
C LEU A 21 -5.17 -17.19 -4.01
N SER A 22 -4.08 -17.31 -4.77
CA SER A 22 -3.16 -16.19 -5.07
C SER A 22 -3.63 -15.31 -6.23
N GLN A 23 -4.63 -15.75 -7.00
CA GLN A 23 -5.13 -15.04 -8.19
C GLN A 23 -6.26 -14.05 -7.87
N ILE A 24 -6.22 -13.39 -6.71
CA ILE A 24 -7.07 -12.22 -6.49
C ILE A 24 -6.62 -11.18 -7.54
N PRO A 25 -7.49 -10.80 -8.50
CA PRO A 25 -7.10 -9.88 -9.54
C PRO A 25 -6.74 -8.54 -8.88
N SER A 26 -5.47 -8.16 -8.98
CA SER A 26 -5.00 -6.86 -8.51
C SER A 26 -5.74 -5.79 -9.31
N ILE A 27 -6.64 -5.07 -8.64
CA ILE A 27 -7.41 -4.00 -9.26
C ILE A 27 -6.41 -2.87 -9.57
N PRO A 28 -6.28 -2.43 -10.83
CA PRO A 28 -5.39 -1.34 -11.16
C PRO A 28 -5.84 -0.07 -10.44
N ASP A 29 -4.88 0.74 -10.01
CA ASP A 29 -5.13 1.91 -9.16
C ASP A 29 -6.15 2.90 -9.76
N GLN A 30 -6.20 2.97 -11.10
CA GLN A 30 -7.10 3.82 -11.88
C GLN A 30 -8.56 3.32 -11.92
N ALA A 31 -8.79 2.05 -11.58
CA ALA A 31 -10.13 1.45 -11.49
C ALA A 31 -10.69 1.47 -10.06
N LEU A 32 -9.94 2.00 -9.10
CA LEU A 32 -10.40 2.11 -7.72
C LEU A 32 -11.50 3.17 -7.59
N PRO A 33 -12.49 2.97 -6.71
CA PRO A 33 -13.38 4.05 -6.30
C PRO A 33 -12.58 5.23 -5.75
N THR A 34 -13.01 6.46 -6.05
CA THR A 34 -12.26 7.69 -5.74
C THR A 34 -11.80 7.77 -4.29
N ARG A 35 -12.66 7.39 -3.33
CA ARG A 35 -12.32 7.40 -1.91
C ARG A 35 -11.16 6.46 -1.60
N GLN A 36 -11.21 5.25 -2.13
CA GLN A 36 -10.21 4.20 -1.91
C GLN A 36 -8.86 4.56 -2.54
N TYR A 37 -8.87 5.18 -3.73
CA TYR A 37 -7.67 5.74 -4.34
C TYR A 37 -7.01 6.80 -3.42
N LEU A 38 -7.79 7.74 -2.90
CA LEU A 38 -7.27 8.79 -2.01
C LEU A 38 -6.80 8.23 -0.66
N GLU A 39 -7.51 7.25 -0.12
CA GLU A 39 -7.12 6.49 1.08
C GLU A 39 -5.75 5.83 0.88
N LYS A 40 -5.50 5.20 -0.27
CA LYS A 40 -4.22 4.55 -0.56
C LYS A 40 -3.08 5.52 -0.89
N ALA A 41 -3.36 6.59 -1.63
CA ALA A 41 -2.30 7.45 -2.19
C ALA A 41 -1.85 8.56 -1.24
N VAL A 42 -2.78 9.20 -0.51
CA VAL A 42 -2.50 10.49 0.14
C VAL A 42 -2.99 10.61 1.57
N ILE A 43 -3.85 9.74 2.08
CA ILE A 43 -4.49 10.01 3.38
C ILE A 43 -3.49 10.05 4.54
N ASP A 44 -2.55 9.11 4.61
CA ASP A 44 -1.63 8.97 5.74
C ASP A 44 -0.73 10.22 5.88
N GLN A 45 -0.15 10.67 4.76
CA GLN A 45 0.69 11.87 4.72
C GLN A 45 -0.10 13.16 5.03
N LEU A 46 -1.35 13.26 4.56
CA LEU A 46 -2.20 14.42 4.81
C LEU A 46 -2.62 14.46 6.28
N HIS A 47 -2.86 13.31 6.91
CA HIS A 47 -3.32 13.24 8.29
C HIS A 47 -2.30 13.83 9.26
N ASP A 48 -1.01 13.47 9.12
CA ASP A 48 0.04 14.01 9.99
C ASP A 48 0.32 15.50 9.71
N ALA A 49 0.31 15.91 8.44
CA ALA A 49 0.45 17.30 8.06
C ALA A 49 -0.70 18.17 8.61
N LEU A 50 -1.94 17.67 8.58
CA LEU A 50 -3.11 18.38 9.09
C LEU A 50 -3.06 18.50 10.62
N LYS A 51 -2.59 17.47 11.33
CA LYS A 51 -2.36 17.54 12.79
C LYS A 51 -1.33 18.62 13.14
N ALA A 52 -0.21 18.66 12.43
CA ALA A 52 0.82 19.68 12.62
C ALA A 52 0.27 21.09 12.34
N LEU A 53 -0.44 21.27 11.23
CA LEU A 53 -1.06 22.53 10.85
C LEU A 53 -2.08 23.02 11.90
N ALA A 54 -2.90 22.12 12.41
CA ALA A 54 -3.91 22.43 13.43
C ALA A 54 -3.28 22.88 14.76
N ARG A 55 -2.10 22.35 15.09
CA ARG A 55 -1.33 22.70 16.29
C ARG A 55 -0.60 24.02 16.16
N GLU A 56 0.11 24.24 15.06
CA GLU A 56 1.00 25.41 14.89
C GLU A 56 0.26 26.68 14.43
N ARG A 57 -0.88 26.53 13.72
CA ARG A 57 -1.70 27.64 13.20
C ARG A 57 -0.86 28.79 12.61
N PRO A 58 0.04 28.51 11.65
CA PRO A 58 0.91 29.51 11.06
C PRO A 58 0.11 30.54 10.25
N LYS A 59 0.69 31.73 10.04
CA LYS A 59 0.07 32.82 9.26
C LYS A 59 -0.28 32.40 7.82
N ASN A 60 0.58 31.58 7.20
CA ASN A 60 0.40 31.07 5.84
C ASN A 60 0.19 29.54 5.88
N PRO A 61 -1.04 29.05 6.10
CA PRO A 61 -1.30 27.64 6.33
C PRO A 61 -0.99 26.75 5.11
N ILE A 62 -1.21 27.28 3.90
CA ILE A 62 -1.01 26.51 2.65
C ILE A 62 0.49 26.26 2.41
N GLU A 63 1.33 27.28 2.57
CA GLU A 63 2.79 27.18 2.37
C GLU A 63 3.44 26.25 3.41
N PHE A 64 3.01 26.37 4.67
CA PHE A 64 3.46 25.45 5.72
C PHE A 64 3.09 24.01 5.37
N PHE A 65 1.85 23.78 4.93
CA PHE A 65 1.35 22.46 4.60
C PHE A 65 2.09 21.82 3.42
N SER A 66 2.30 22.57 2.33
CA SER A 66 3.05 22.07 1.17
C SER A 66 4.51 21.75 1.51
N TYR A 67 5.16 22.62 2.29
CA TYR A 67 6.52 22.38 2.78
C TYR A 67 6.62 21.13 3.66
N TYR A 68 5.63 20.94 4.55
CA TYR A 68 5.55 19.76 5.41
C TYR A 68 5.46 18.47 4.58
N LEU A 69 4.57 18.43 3.57
CA LEU A 69 4.41 17.27 2.70
C LEU A 69 5.69 16.95 1.92
N MET A 70 6.35 17.96 1.33
CA MET A 70 7.60 17.76 0.57
C MET A 70 8.73 17.22 1.44
N THR A 71 8.86 17.74 2.67
CA THR A 71 9.91 17.31 3.60
C THR A 71 9.72 15.86 4.05
N GLN A 72 8.48 15.48 4.40
CA GLN A 72 8.17 14.12 4.83
C GLN A 72 8.32 13.09 3.69
N HIS A 73 7.96 13.47 2.46
CA HIS A 73 8.17 12.62 1.27
C HIS A 73 9.65 12.35 0.99
N CYS A 74 10.52 13.35 1.18
CA CYS A 74 11.96 13.19 1.02
C CYS A 74 12.55 12.22 2.04
N ASN A 75 12.10 12.29 3.30
CA ASN A 75 12.59 11.41 4.37
C ASN A 75 12.14 9.95 4.16
N LYS A 76 10.85 9.71 3.89
CA LYS A 76 10.31 8.36 3.64
C LYS A 76 11.02 7.64 2.48
N LYS A 77 11.42 8.37 1.42
CA LYS A 77 12.19 7.79 0.30
C LYS A 77 13.61 7.36 0.69
N LYS A 78 14.26 8.09 1.60
CA LYS A 78 15.61 7.74 2.08
C LYS A 78 15.57 6.49 2.96
N GLU A 79 14.58 6.39 3.84
CA GLU A 79 14.42 5.23 4.74
C GLU A 79 14.10 3.92 4.00
N GLN A 80 13.52 4.00 2.79
CA GLN A 80 13.28 2.85 1.90
C GLN A 80 14.48 2.48 1.02
N GLN A 81 15.50 3.34 0.94
CA GLN A 81 16.72 3.09 0.17
C GLN A 81 17.86 2.50 1.02
N GLU A 82 17.74 2.57 2.35
CA GLU A 82 18.68 2.01 3.32
C GLU A 82 18.25 0.64 3.89
N GLN A 83 17.19 0.03 3.32
CA GLN A 83 16.73 -1.34 3.59
C GLN A 83 16.69 -2.15 2.30
#